data_AF-A0A8H7NFT1-F1
#
_entry.id   AF-A0A8H7NFT1-F1
#
_cell.length_a   1.000
_cell.length_b   1.000
_cell.length_c   1.000
_cell.angle_alpha   90.00
_cell.angle_beta   90.00
_cell.angle_gamma   90.00
#
_symmetry.space_group_name_H-M   'P 1'
#
loop_
_entity.id
_entity.type
_entity.pdbx_description
1 polymer ?
#
loop_
_entity_poly.entity_id
_entity_poly.type
_entity_poly.pdbx_seq_one_letter_code
_entity_poly.pdbx_strand_id
1 'polypeptide(L)'
;MQEVLYQKYNKSNPLVSFDSPEKVPGWLYIMIKFGPTLIAVIYGVLWQFTDFEVRRLEAYYQMSKPEGALAAESINVDYVTSFSFWRPFRALKVGHYAVALSSVSATFAASLVPTFASASLVLTPDRRQRIAHPETEKVIAFSPVWSRLLTSVLGVCAVGACILFYILQRRRSGLSADVQGIAGLASMAVVSHILMDFKDMDTATPKDIHHKLKHHRYILRNSSLAPDVDNPPSSQERDKYRDIHLSNNPHPLSLRPAGGVPFIIGLLLFMGFVPAFLFSAADIVTDKAPWAVTALAVCLKLSWNAMDTAVRMMEPYYILSRRHAHPKTLTLDYTALPFGYLPLRALFNGHLLMFFVGSGSVMAEFLTVLVTGLATVDGKGFLNGMMTSGREEAVKSGLETIRSFYFLFGLTMFTLLYMTIVATIVFVRRRHPFLPRQPNTIASTLAFIHQSKMLYTFVGTWKFSAAQMAKKLDTDVTYGLGWFIGRDGQTHCGVDQEELLTNYKHGVDVSKRNEPWNTQWDVL
;
A
#
# COMPACT_ATOMS: atom_id res chain seq x y z
N MET A 1 14.78 -0.94 -24.65
CA MET A 1 13.77 -1.81 -25.31
C MET A 1 12.61 -0.99 -25.87
N GLN A 2 11.86 -0.21 -25.06
CA GLN A 2 10.72 0.58 -25.56
C GLN A 2 11.08 1.49 -26.75
N GLU A 3 12.17 2.27 -26.64
CA GLU A 3 12.62 3.14 -27.73
C GLU A 3 12.97 2.36 -29.01
N VAL A 4 13.59 1.18 -28.85
CA VAL A 4 13.93 0.29 -29.98
C VAL A 4 12.65 -0.24 -30.64
N LEU A 5 11.64 -0.60 -29.86
CA LEU A 5 10.33 -1.05 -30.37
C LEU A 5 9.64 0.08 -31.14
N TYR A 6 9.67 1.31 -30.61
CA TYR A 6 9.11 2.48 -31.30
C TYR A 6 9.83 2.79 -32.62
N GLN A 7 11.17 2.79 -32.62
CA GLN A 7 11.95 3.08 -33.84
C GLN A 7 11.75 2.01 -34.91
N LYS A 8 11.66 0.74 -34.51
CA LYS A 8 11.46 -0.39 -35.43
C LYS A 8 10.02 -0.47 -35.95
N TYR A 9 9.04 -0.22 -35.08
CA TYR A 9 7.61 -0.37 -35.37
C TYR A 9 6.88 0.97 -35.31
N ASN A 10 6.95 1.73 -36.40
CA ASN A 10 6.36 3.06 -36.54
C ASN A 10 5.25 3.06 -37.61
N LYS A 11 4.67 4.23 -37.93
CA LYS A 11 3.61 4.33 -38.95
C LYS A 11 4.02 3.81 -40.34
N SER A 12 5.30 3.84 -40.67
CA SER A 12 5.82 3.38 -41.97
C SER A 12 6.15 1.89 -41.97
N ASN A 13 6.44 1.30 -40.81
CA ASN A 13 6.67 -0.13 -40.63
C ASN A 13 5.87 -0.62 -39.41
N PRO A 14 4.60 -0.99 -39.58
CA PRO A 14 3.74 -1.29 -38.45
C PRO A 14 4.06 -2.62 -37.78
N LEU A 15 3.59 -2.77 -36.54
CA LEU A 15 3.81 -4.00 -35.77
C LEU A 15 3.05 -5.18 -36.37
N VAL A 16 1.78 -4.94 -36.72
CA VAL A 16 0.91 -5.88 -37.44
C VAL A 16 -0.05 -5.06 -38.30
N SER A 17 -0.24 -5.50 -39.54
CA SER A 17 -1.32 -5.06 -40.42
C SER A 17 -2.26 -6.22 -40.72
N PHE A 18 -3.56 -5.97 -40.67
CA PHE A 18 -4.58 -6.99 -40.92
C PHE A 18 -5.90 -6.36 -41.36
N ASP A 19 -6.63 -7.05 -42.24
CA ASP A 19 -7.97 -6.62 -42.66
C ASP A 19 -9.06 -7.18 -41.72
N SER A 20 -8.86 -8.45 -41.33
CA SER A 20 -9.76 -9.21 -40.44
C SER A 20 -9.01 -9.72 -39.21
N PRO A 21 -9.60 -9.62 -37.99
CA PRO A 21 -9.02 -10.15 -36.75
C PRO A 21 -8.69 -11.65 -36.81
N GLU A 22 -9.43 -12.42 -37.61
CA GLU A 22 -9.26 -13.87 -37.74
C GLU A 22 -7.94 -14.28 -38.40
N LYS A 23 -7.31 -13.35 -39.14
CA LYS A 23 -6.01 -13.58 -39.80
C LYS A 23 -4.82 -13.48 -38.82
N VAL A 24 -5.03 -12.96 -37.61
CA VAL A 24 -3.96 -12.78 -36.62
C VAL A 24 -3.95 -13.96 -35.64
N PRO A 25 -2.80 -14.63 -35.40
CA PRO A 25 -2.70 -15.68 -34.41
C PRO A 25 -3.14 -15.18 -33.01
N GLY A 26 -4.02 -15.93 -32.33
CA GLY A 26 -4.59 -15.50 -31.06
C GLY A 26 -3.55 -15.18 -29.96
N TRP A 27 -2.43 -15.91 -29.92
CA TRP A 27 -1.35 -15.65 -28.98
C TRP A 27 -0.65 -14.30 -29.24
N LEU A 28 -0.45 -13.95 -30.53
CA LEU A 28 0.17 -12.69 -30.93
C LEU A 28 -0.74 -11.52 -30.59
N TYR A 29 -2.04 -11.72 -30.78
CA TYR A 29 -3.07 -10.76 -30.39
C TYR A 29 -3.05 -10.47 -28.88
N ILE A 30 -3.06 -11.51 -28.04
CA ILE A 30 -2.98 -11.37 -26.57
C ILE A 30 -1.70 -10.63 -26.17
N MET A 31 -0.57 -10.97 -26.79
CA MET A 31 0.72 -10.36 -26.48
C MET A 31 0.78 -8.88 -26.84
N ILE A 32 0.24 -8.48 -28.00
CA ILE A 32 0.19 -7.06 -28.41
C ILE A 32 -0.74 -6.27 -27.50
N LYS A 33 -1.91 -6.83 -27.16
CA LYS A 33 -2.95 -6.13 -26.41
C LYS A 33 -2.64 -5.99 -24.92
N PHE A 34 -2.24 -7.08 -24.27
CA PHE A 34 -2.05 -7.13 -22.83
C PHE A 34 -0.58 -7.13 -22.41
N GLY A 35 0.34 -7.51 -23.29
CA GLY A 35 1.77 -7.65 -22.96
C GLY A 35 2.39 -6.36 -22.41
N PRO A 36 2.30 -5.21 -23.09
CA PRO A 36 2.92 -3.97 -22.62
C PRO A 36 2.40 -3.51 -21.26
N THR A 37 1.08 -3.60 -21.04
CA THR A 37 0.44 -3.18 -19.78
C THR A 37 0.69 -4.16 -18.65
N LEU A 38 0.72 -5.46 -18.94
CA LEU A 38 1.08 -6.49 -17.97
C LEU A 38 2.54 -6.33 -17.50
N ILE A 39 3.49 -6.13 -18.43
CA ILE A 39 4.90 -5.88 -18.11
C ILE A 39 5.04 -4.59 -17.30
N ALA A 40 4.33 -3.52 -17.68
CA ALA A 40 4.31 -2.27 -16.96
C ALA A 40 3.79 -2.41 -15.52
N VAL A 41 2.74 -3.22 -15.32
CA VAL A 41 2.18 -3.52 -13.99
C VAL A 41 3.17 -4.32 -13.15
N ILE A 42 3.80 -5.37 -13.70
CA ILE A 42 4.85 -6.14 -13.01
C ILE A 42 6.01 -5.23 -12.60
N TYR A 43 6.43 -4.33 -13.48
CA TYR A 43 7.47 -3.34 -13.18
C TYR A 43 7.08 -2.40 -12.03
N GLY A 44 5.84 -1.88 -12.05
CA GLY A 44 5.32 -1.04 -10.96
C GLY A 44 5.27 -1.77 -9.61
N VAL A 45 4.88 -3.04 -9.64
CA VAL A 45 4.85 -3.95 -8.49
C VAL A 45 6.24 -4.12 -7.86
N LEU A 46 7.27 -4.36 -8.66
CA LEU A 46 8.64 -4.53 -8.15
C LEU A 46 9.13 -3.25 -7.48
N TRP A 47 8.83 -2.09 -8.06
CA TRP A 47 9.15 -0.81 -7.46
C TRP A 47 8.41 -0.54 -6.15
N GLN A 48 7.14 -0.93 -6.04
CA GLN A 48 6.39 -0.82 -4.79
C GLN A 48 7.02 -1.66 -3.68
N PHE A 49 7.51 -2.86 -4.01
CA PHE A 49 8.23 -3.71 -3.06
C PHE A 49 9.54 -3.05 -2.59
N THR A 50 10.35 -2.53 -3.52
CA THR A 50 11.57 -1.78 -3.17
C THR A 50 11.26 -0.55 -2.30
N ASP A 51 10.27 0.26 -2.67
CA ASP A 51 9.88 1.44 -1.89
C ASP A 51 9.37 1.08 -0.49
N PHE A 52 8.67 -0.04 -0.34
CA PHE A 52 8.25 -0.52 0.97
C PHE A 52 9.46 -0.85 1.86
N GLU A 53 10.43 -1.63 1.38
CA GLU A 53 11.61 -2.01 2.17
C GLU A 53 12.47 -0.79 2.55
N VAL A 54 12.66 0.16 1.61
CA VAL A 54 13.39 1.40 1.89
C VAL A 54 12.72 2.20 3.02
N ARG A 55 11.39 2.32 3.00
CA ARG A 55 10.63 3.02 4.05
C ARG A 55 10.69 2.31 5.39
N ARG A 56 10.58 0.98 5.40
CA ARG A 56 10.63 0.16 6.63
C ARG A 56 11.98 0.30 7.32
N LEU A 57 13.07 0.34 6.55
CA LEU A 57 14.42 0.38 7.07
C LEU A 57 14.97 1.79 7.37
N GLU A 58 14.36 2.84 6.83
CA GLU A 58 14.91 4.21 6.91
C GLU A 58 15.17 4.65 8.35
N ALA A 59 14.23 4.42 9.28
CA ALA A 59 14.41 4.83 10.67
C ALA A 59 15.68 4.21 11.30
N TYR A 60 15.98 2.95 10.97
CA TYR A 60 17.17 2.26 11.47
C TYR A 60 18.46 2.80 10.81
N TYR A 61 18.43 3.11 9.50
CA TYR A 61 19.55 3.78 8.83
C TYR A 61 19.86 5.17 9.41
N GLN A 62 18.85 5.88 9.91
CA GLN A 62 19.07 7.17 10.57
C GLN A 62 19.68 6.97 11.95
N MET A 63 19.15 6.04 12.76
CA MET A 63 19.65 5.77 14.11
C MET A 63 21.01 5.05 14.14
N SER A 64 21.43 4.38 13.06
CA SER A 64 22.72 3.72 12.96
C SER A 64 23.89 4.66 12.65
N LYS A 65 23.61 5.93 12.35
CA LYS A 65 24.65 6.95 12.17
C LYS A 65 25.48 7.11 13.46
N PRO A 66 26.76 7.51 13.36
CA PRO A 66 27.61 7.71 14.55
C PRO A 66 27.01 8.69 15.56
N GLU A 67 26.33 9.73 15.07
CA GLU A 67 25.67 10.76 15.87
C GLU A 67 24.22 10.40 16.25
N GLY A 68 23.75 9.18 15.95
CA GLY A 68 22.34 8.81 16.07
C GLY A 68 21.42 9.67 15.19
N ALA A 69 20.13 9.71 15.56
CA ALA A 69 19.12 10.53 14.91
C ALA A 69 18.09 11.04 15.91
N LEU A 70 17.52 12.22 15.63
CA LEU A 70 16.41 12.75 16.41
C LEU A 70 15.17 11.89 16.23
N ALA A 71 14.30 11.84 17.24
CA ALA A 71 13.04 11.10 17.15
C ALA A 71 12.16 11.62 16.00
N ALA A 72 12.15 12.94 15.78
CA ALA A 72 11.46 13.59 14.68
C ALA A 72 11.98 13.17 13.29
N GLU A 73 13.22 12.67 13.21
CA GLU A 73 13.88 12.18 12.01
C GLU A 73 13.91 10.64 11.94
N SER A 74 13.42 9.94 12.95
CA SER A 74 13.53 8.47 13.01
C SER A 74 12.24 7.84 13.50
N ILE A 75 12.13 7.56 14.80
CA ILE A 75 11.08 6.73 15.38
C ILE A 75 9.68 7.36 15.31
N ASN A 76 9.56 8.68 15.15
CA ASN A 76 8.27 9.40 15.03
C ASN A 76 7.82 9.59 13.57
N VAL A 77 8.61 9.14 12.59
CA VAL A 77 8.30 9.36 11.18
C VAL A 77 7.32 8.29 10.69
N ASP A 78 6.18 8.74 10.16
CA ASP A 78 5.15 7.87 9.59
C ASP A 78 5.21 7.87 8.05
N TYR A 79 5.66 6.74 7.51
CA TYR A 79 5.65 6.46 6.08
C TYR A 79 4.60 5.41 5.68
N VAL A 80 3.88 4.82 6.64
CA VAL A 80 2.97 3.71 6.41
C VAL A 80 1.60 4.24 6.00
N THR A 81 1.05 5.20 6.74
CA THR A 81 -0.31 5.72 6.46
C THR A 81 -0.30 7.02 5.65
N SER A 82 0.87 7.60 5.41
CA SER A 82 1.06 8.71 4.47
C SER A 82 0.68 8.30 3.04
N PHE A 83 -0.28 9.03 2.45
CA PHE A 83 -0.72 8.84 1.07
C PHE A 83 0.46 8.92 0.09
N SER A 84 0.51 8.03 -0.90
CA SER A 84 1.67 7.83 -1.77
C SER A 84 2.17 9.11 -2.44
N PHE A 85 1.25 10.00 -2.84
CA PHE A 85 1.60 11.28 -3.46
C PHE A 85 2.28 12.28 -2.51
N TRP A 86 1.85 12.34 -1.24
CA TRP A 86 2.40 13.29 -0.26
C TRP A 86 3.70 12.82 0.38
N ARG A 87 3.97 11.51 0.31
CA ARG A 87 5.11 10.87 0.97
C ARG A 87 6.47 11.44 0.57
N PRO A 88 6.79 11.67 -0.72
CA PRO A 88 8.09 12.23 -1.11
C PRO A 88 8.35 13.61 -0.51
N PHE A 89 7.34 14.47 -0.47
CA PHE A 89 7.47 15.82 0.09
C PHE A 89 7.78 15.77 1.59
N ARG A 90 7.11 14.87 2.33
CA ARG A 90 7.43 14.64 3.75
C ARG A 90 8.85 14.10 3.92
N ALA A 91 9.26 13.15 3.09
CA ALA A 91 10.60 12.59 3.14
C ALA A 91 11.69 13.64 2.85
N LEU A 92 11.48 14.53 1.89
CA LEU A 92 12.40 15.64 1.61
C LEU A 92 12.49 16.63 2.77
N LYS A 93 11.37 16.98 3.42
CA LYS A 93 11.36 17.88 4.58
C LYS A 93 12.19 17.34 5.76
N VAL A 94 12.16 16.02 5.98
CA VAL A 94 12.92 15.36 7.06
C VAL A 94 14.36 15.04 6.63
N GLY A 95 14.69 15.10 5.33
CA GLY A 95 16.03 14.80 4.78
C GLY A 95 16.24 13.32 4.40
N HIS A 96 15.16 12.57 4.23
CA HIS A 96 15.20 11.14 3.86
C HIS A 96 15.19 10.98 2.34
N TYR A 97 16.32 11.30 1.70
CA TYR A 97 16.45 11.29 0.24
C TYR A 97 16.20 9.91 -0.39
N ALA A 98 16.60 8.82 0.28
CA ALA A 98 16.37 7.46 -0.19
C ALA A 98 14.86 7.17 -0.31
N VAL A 99 14.09 7.49 0.73
CA VAL A 99 12.63 7.35 0.76
C VAL A 99 11.96 8.27 -0.26
N ALA A 100 12.41 9.53 -0.38
CA ALA A 100 11.84 10.44 -1.36
C ALA A 100 11.99 9.91 -2.78
N LEU A 101 13.19 9.46 -3.14
CA LEU A 101 13.50 8.93 -4.47
C LEU A 101 12.78 7.61 -4.76
N SER A 102 12.75 6.69 -3.79
CA SER A 102 12.03 5.42 -3.94
C SER A 102 10.52 5.63 -4.11
N SER A 103 9.94 6.56 -3.35
CA SER A 103 8.50 6.83 -3.38
C SER A 103 8.06 7.54 -4.65
N VAL A 104 8.87 8.47 -5.18
CA VAL A 104 8.62 9.08 -6.51
C VAL A 104 8.69 8.01 -7.60
N SER A 105 9.76 7.22 -7.61
CA SER A 105 9.98 6.17 -8.61
C SER A 105 8.88 5.12 -8.58
N ALA A 106 8.46 4.68 -7.39
CA ALA A 106 7.36 3.74 -7.23
C ALA A 106 6.00 4.33 -7.60
N THR A 107 5.74 5.61 -7.32
CA THR A 107 4.52 6.28 -7.75
C THR A 107 4.46 6.36 -9.27
N PHE A 108 5.55 6.77 -9.93
CA PHE A 108 5.61 6.82 -11.40
C PHE A 108 5.51 5.43 -12.04
N ALA A 109 6.23 4.44 -11.51
CA ALA A 109 6.20 3.07 -12.01
C ALA A 109 4.82 2.41 -11.83
N ALA A 110 4.12 2.67 -10.72
CA ALA A 110 2.81 2.10 -10.46
C ALA A 110 1.64 2.82 -11.17
N SER A 111 1.83 4.07 -11.59
CA SER A 111 0.80 4.90 -12.24
C SER A 111 1.08 5.22 -13.70
N LEU A 112 2.07 6.06 -13.97
CA LEU A 112 2.37 6.58 -15.31
C LEU A 112 2.84 5.50 -16.28
N VAL A 113 3.61 4.52 -15.82
CA VAL A 113 4.17 3.48 -16.70
C VAL A 113 3.05 2.62 -17.33
N PRO A 114 2.09 2.03 -16.59
CA PRO A 114 0.93 1.36 -17.18
C PRO A 114 0.05 2.27 -18.05
N THR A 115 -0.19 3.51 -17.62
CA THR A 115 -1.02 4.46 -18.39
C THR A 115 -0.39 4.85 -19.72
N PHE A 116 0.92 5.12 -19.74
CA PHE A 116 1.63 5.46 -20.99
C PHE A 116 1.91 4.22 -21.85
N ALA A 117 2.13 3.05 -21.25
CA ALA A 117 2.20 1.78 -21.99
C ALA A 117 0.90 1.51 -22.75
N SER A 118 -0.24 1.68 -22.08
CA SER A 118 -1.58 1.63 -22.70
C SER A 118 -1.70 2.64 -23.85
N ALA A 119 -1.37 3.91 -23.61
CA ALA A 119 -1.49 4.98 -24.59
C ALA A 119 -0.51 4.86 -25.78
N SER A 120 0.59 4.13 -25.61
CA SER A 120 1.65 4.03 -26.62
C SER A 120 1.24 3.22 -27.85
N LEU A 121 0.33 2.25 -27.70
CA LEU A 121 -0.21 1.46 -28.80
C LEU A 121 -1.45 2.13 -29.38
N VAL A 122 -1.38 2.51 -30.65
CA VAL A 122 -2.50 3.14 -31.36
C VAL A 122 -2.92 2.26 -32.53
N LEU A 123 -4.22 2.08 -32.66
CA LEU A 123 -4.86 1.44 -33.79
C LEU A 123 -5.26 2.51 -34.81
N THR A 124 -4.72 2.42 -36.02
CA THR A 124 -5.07 3.29 -37.17
C THR A 124 -5.68 2.45 -38.28
N PRO A 125 -6.65 2.95 -39.06
CA PRO A 125 -7.26 4.29 -39.02
C PRO A 125 -8.22 4.50 -37.83
N ASP A 126 -8.58 5.77 -37.58
CA ASP A 126 -9.45 6.17 -36.48
C ASP A 126 -10.81 5.46 -36.54
N ARG A 127 -11.45 5.31 -35.39
CA ARG A 127 -12.72 4.56 -35.26
C ARG A 127 -13.79 4.98 -36.26
N ARG A 128 -14.01 6.29 -36.45
CA ARG A 128 -14.99 6.81 -37.42
C ARG A 128 -14.70 6.36 -38.85
N GLN A 129 -13.42 6.27 -39.21
CA GLN A 129 -12.97 5.81 -40.52
C GLN A 129 -13.14 4.29 -40.66
N ARG A 130 -12.91 3.51 -39.59
CA ARG A 130 -13.18 2.05 -39.58
C ARG A 130 -14.66 1.71 -39.76
N ILE A 131 -15.56 2.54 -39.22
CA ILE A 131 -17.01 2.36 -39.40
C ILE A 131 -17.42 2.75 -40.83
N ALA A 132 -16.89 3.86 -41.35
CA ALA A 132 -17.21 4.35 -42.68
C ALA A 132 -16.64 3.45 -43.80
N HIS A 133 -15.46 2.86 -43.61
CA HIS A 133 -14.79 2.01 -44.60
C HIS A 133 -14.28 0.71 -43.93
N PRO A 134 -15.13 -0.32 -43.78
CA PRO A 134 -14.76 -1.55 -43.07
C PRO A 134 -13.63 -2.37 -43.72
N GLU A 135 -13.45 -2.20 -45.03
CA GLU A 135 -12.47 -2.89 -45.88
C GLU A 135 -11.03 -2.34 -45.71
N THR A 136 -10.84 -1.20 -45.03
CA THR A 136 -9.51 -0.59 -44.88
C THR A 136 -8.62 -1.42 -43.97
N GLU A 137 -7.38 -1.62 -44.40
CA GLU A 137 -6.33 -2.27 -43.63
C GLU A 137 -6.16 -1.58 -42.26
N LYS A 138 -6.18 -2.38 -41.19
CA LYS A 138 -5.99 -1.92 -39.81
C LYS A 138 -4.54 -2.15 -39.42
N VAL A 139 -3.98 -1.14 -38.79
CA VAL A 139 -2.55 -1.06 -38.53
C VAL A 139 -2.33 -0.70 -37.06
N ILE A 140 -1.55 -1.52 -36.36
CA ILE A 140 -1.13 -1.24 -34.97
C ILE A 140 0.30 -0.71 -35.01
N ALA A 141 0.48 0.51 -34.53
CA ALA A 141 1.78 1.16 -34.48
C ALA A 141 1.98 1.92 -33.17
N PHE A 142 3.23 2.18 -32.81
CA PHE A 142 3.55 2.98 -31.63
C PHE A 142 3.38 4.48 -31.91
N SER A 143 2.66 5.17 -31.03
CA SER A 143 2.54 6.63 -31.06
C SER A 143 3.86 7.28 -30.62
N PRO A 144 4.36 8.28 -31.36
CA PRO A 144 5.62 8.94 -31.05
C PRO A 144 5.58 9.69 -29.72
N VAL A 145 4.49 10.40 -29.44
CA VAL A 145 4.37 11.22 -28.22
C VAL A 145 4.34 10.34 -26.98
N TRP A 146 3.45 9.35 -26.95
CA TRP A 146 3.29 8.46 -25.80
C TRP A 146 4.49 7.55 -25.59
N SER A 147 5.13 7.08 -26.66
CA SER A 147 6.34 6.25 -26.54
C SER A 147 7.53 7.04 -25.97
N ARG A 148 7.67 8.32 -26.34
CA ARG A 148 8.71 9.20 -25.75
C ARG A 148 8.42 9.53 -24.29
N LEU A 149 7.15 9.79 -23.94
CA LEU A 149 6.75 9.99 -22.54
C LEU A 149 7.02 8.75 -21.69
N LEU A 150 6.64 7.57 -22.17
CA LEU A 150 6.91 6.29 -21.50
C LEU A 150 8.42 6.07 -21.33
N THR A 151 9.21 6.26 -22.39
CA THR A 151 10.67 6.11 -22.34
C THR A 151 11.30 7.11 -21.37
N SER A 152 10.81 8.35 -21.33
CA SER A 152 11.28 9.37 -20.40
C SER A 152 11.00 8.98 -18.95
N VAL A 153 9.79 8.51 -18.63
CA VAL A 153 9.44 8.06 -17.27
C VAL A 153 10.28 6.83 -16.87
N LEU A 154 10.46 5.86 -17.76
CA LEU A 154 11.32 4.71 -17.51
C LEU A 154 12.78 5.13 -17.29
N GLY A 155 13.27 6.11 -18.06
CA GLY A 155 14.59 6.70 -17.87
C GLY A 155 14.76 7.38 -16.51
N VAL A 156 13.77 8.17 -16.07
CA VAL A 156 13.74 8.79 -14.73
C VAL A 156 13.77 7.71 -13.64
N CYS A 157 12.96 6.66 -13.76
CA CYS A 157 13.00 5.55 -12.81
C CYS A 157 14.34 4.81 -12.84
N ALA A 158 14.96 4.60 -14.01
CA ALA A 158 16.26 3.93 -14.12
C ALA A 158 17.39 4.74 -13.46
N VAL A 159 17.44 6.05 -13.70
CA VAL A 159 18.37 6.96 -13.00
C VAL A 159 18.10 6.94 -11.50
N GLY A 160 16.83 6.98 -11.11
CA GLY A 160 16.41 6.84 -9.71
C GLY A 160 16.86 5.52 -9.08
N ALA A 161 16.79 4.41 -9.81
CA ALA A 161 17.30 3.11 -9.34
C ALA A 161 18.81 3.13 -9.14
N CYS A 162 19.59 3.68 -10.08
CA CYS A 162 21.04 3.77 -9.96
C CYS A 162 21.46 4.62 -8.74
N ILE A 163 20.82 5.79 -8.56
CA ILE A 163 21.09 6.67 -7.42
C ILE A 163 20.67 5.99 -6.12
N LEU A 164 19.48 5.38 -6.08
CA LEU A 164 19.00 4.66 -4.90
C LEU A 164 19.94 3.51 -4.53
N PHE A 165 20.36 2.71 -5.51
CA PHE A 165 21.31 1.62 -5.33
C PHE A 165 22.63 2.12 -4.74
N TYR A 166 23.19 3.20 -5.29
CA TYR A 166 24.39 3.85 -4.77
C TYR A 166 24.23 4.33 -3.32
N ILE A 167 23.09 4.95 -2.99
CA ILE A 167 22.78 5.41 -1.63
C ILE A 167 22.68 4.21 -0.68
N LEU A 168 21.96 3.16 -1.06
CA LEU A 168 21.74 1.98 -0.22
C LEU A 168 23.03 1.20 0.04
N GLN A 169 23.93 1.10 -0.93
CA GLN A 169 25.23 0.44 -0.74
C GLN A 169 26.14 1.16 0.27
N ARG A 170 25.98 2.48 0.43
CA ARG A 170 26.79 3.29 1.36
C ARG A 170 26.21 3.37 2.76
N ARG A 171 24.94 3.03 2.93
CA ARG A 171 24.25 3.10 4.23
C ARG A 171 24.35 1.75 4.94
N ARG A 172 24.59 1.77 6.25
CA ARG A 172 24.57 0.56 7.10
C ARG A 172 23.34 0.62 7.99
N SER A 173 22.51 -0.44 7.99
CA SER A 173 21.27 -0.45 8.77
C SER A 173 21.50 -0.58 10.27
N GLY A 174 22.65 -1.14 10.69
CA GLY A 174 22.96 -1.44 12.10
C GLY A 174 22.15 -2.60 12.69
N LEU A 175 21.33 -3.27 11.87
CA LEU A 175 20.50 -4.41 12.25
C LEU A 175 21.24 -5.73 11.99
N SER A 176 21.22 -6.63 12.97
CA SER A 176 21.78 -7.98 12.87
C SER A 176 20.78 -8.98 12.28
N ALA A 177 19.48 -8.69 12.40
CA ALA A 177 18.38 -9.51 11.91
C ALA A 177 17.21 -8.60 11.48
N ASP A 178 16.30 -9.15 10.68
CA ASP A 178 15.08 -8.46 10.27
C ASP A 178 14.14 -8.24 11.46
N VAL A 179 13.66 -7.01 11.63
CA VAL A 179 12.84 -6.58 12.76
C VAL A 179 11.37 -6.72 12.36
N GLN A 180 10.71 -7.77 12.84
CA GLN A 180 9.32 -8.07 12.48
C GLN A 180 8.35 -7.82 13.63
N GLY A 181 7.29 -7.06 13.34
CA GLY A 181 6.15 -6.87 14.24
C GLY A 181 6.52 -6.24 15.59
N ILE A 182 5.70 -6.55 16.59
CA ILE A 182 5.82 -6.03 17.96
C ILE A 182 7.00 -6.72 18.68
N ALA A 183 7.18 -8.02 18.45
CA ALA A 183 8.24 -8.83 19.06
C ALA A 183 9.65 -8.33 18.69
N GLY A 184 9.85 -7.95 17.42
CA GLY A 184 11.13 -7.39 16.97
C GLY A 184 11.45 -6.05 17.63
N LEU A 185 10.46 -5.15 17.74
CA LEU A 185 10.67 -3.87 18.43
C LEU A 185 10.87 -4.05 19.94
N ALA A 186 10.14 -4.98 20.56
CA ALA A 186 10.32 -5.34 21.97
C ALA A 186 11.73 -5.86 22.24
N SER A 187 12.25 -6.78 21.42
CA SER A 187 13.60 -7.35 21.62
C SER A 187 14.70 -6.29 21.53
N MET A 188 14.56 -5.30 20.66
CA MET A 188 15.51 -4.20 20.53
C MET A 188 15.43 -3.20 21.69
N ALA A 189 14.23 -2.97 22.24
CA ALA A 189 13.99 -1.96 23.27
C ALA A 189 14.37 -2.41 24.68
N VAL A 190 14.33 -3.71 24.97
CA VAL A 190 14.57 -4.26 26.32
C VAL A 190 16.01 -4.08 26.82
N VAL A 191 16.97 -3.96 25.91
CA VAL A 191 18.40 -3.87 26.27
C VAL A 191 18.78 -2.49 26.81
N SER A 192 17.99 -1.44 26.54
CA SER A 192 18.30 -0.07 26.93
C SER A 192 17.16 0.60 27.72
N HIS A 193 17.43 1.80 28.23
CA HIS A 193 16.46 2.61 28.95
C HIS A 193 15.50 3.40 28.03
N ILE A 194 15.42 3.10 26.72
CA ILE A 194 14.54 3.82 25.76
C ILE A 194 13.07 3.84 26.18
N LEU A 195 12.59 2.79 26.84
CA LEU A 195 11.20 2.68 27.26
C LEU A 195 10.81 3.71 28.33
N MET A 196 11.77 4.27 29.07
CA MET A 196 11.51 5.30 30.08
C MET A 196 11.01 6.62 29.46
N ASP A 197 11.41 6.90 28.21
CA ASP A 197 10.96 8.12 27.51
C ASP A 197 9.46 8.11 27.21
N PHE A 198 8.85 6.92 27.22
CA PHE A 198 7.44 6.67 26.93
C PHE A 198 6.55 6.67 28.18
N LYS A 199 7.10 7.02 29.35
CA LYS A 199 6.32 7.17 30.58
C LYS A 199 5.11 8.09 30.35
N ASP A 200 3.95 7.72 30.87
CA ASP A 200 2.69 8.46 30.76
C ASP A 200 2.19 8.65 29.30
N MET A 201 2.56 7.76 28.36
CA MET A 201 2.12 7.82 26.96
C MET A 201 1.13 6.73 26.54
N ASP A 202 0.56 5.99 27.49
CA ASP A 202 -0.29 4.82 27.21
C ASP A 202 -1.40 5.11 26.19
N THR A 203 -2.12 6.20 26.43
CA THR A 203 -3.24 6.67 25.59
C THR A 203 -2.92 7.95 24.80
N ALA A 204 -1.66 8.40 24.82
CA ALA A 204 -1.22 9.63 24.18
C ALA A 204 -1.45 9.60 22.65
N THR A 205 -1.82 10.75 22.09
CA THR A 205 -2.03 10.86 20.64
C THR A 205 -0.69 10.88 19.89
N PRO A 206 -0.66 10.59 18.58
CA PRO A 206 0.56 10.70 17.79
C PRO A 206 1.23 12.08 17.86
N LYS A 207 0.45 13.16 18.04
CA LYS A 207 0.99 14.51 18.24
C LYS A 207 1.70 14.65 19.58
N ASP A 208 1.11 14.13 20.65
CA ASP A 208 1.66 14.26 22.00
C ASP A 208 2.97 13.49 22.13
N ILE A 209 3.00 12.27 21.57
CA ILE A 209 4.23 11.45 21.48
C ILE A 209 5.30 12.20 20.69
N HIS A 210 4.93 12.74 19.52
CA HIS A 210 5.87 13.52 18.72
C HIS A 210 6.38 14.74 19.49
N HIS A 211 5.51 15.51 20.14
CA HIS A 211 5.90 16.71 20.86
C HIS A 211 6.83 16.41 22.03
N LYS A 212 6.58 15.33 22.77
CA LYS A 212 7.42 14.91 23.91
C LYS A 212 8.77 14.34 23.44
N LEU A 213 8.81 13.62 22.32
CA LEU A 213 10.03 12.93 21.88
C LEU A 213 10.82 13.65 20.80
N LYS A 214 10.27 14.65 20.08
CA LYS A 214 10.89 15.24 18.87
C LYS A 214 12.34 15.70 19.04
N HIS A 215 12.72 16.08 20.27
CA HIS A 215 14.06 16.57 20.59
C HIS A 215 14.96 15.50 21.25
N HIS A 216 14.45 14.30 21.53
CA HIS A 216 15.29 13.20 21.99
C HIS A 216 16.06 12.59 20.83
N ARG A 217 17.32 12.24 21.09
CA ARG A 217 18.21 11.58 20.14
C ARG A 217 18.27 10.09 20.46
N TYR A 218 18.20 9.27 19.43
CA TYR A 218 18.25 7.82 19.53
C TYR A 218 19.37 7.28 18.65
N ILE A 219 20.08 6.29 19.19
CA ILE A 219 21.15 5.59 18.50
C ILE A 219 20.89 4.09 18.52
N LEU A 220 21.28 3.43 17.44
CA LEU A 220 21.21 1.98 17.33
C LEU A 220 22.58 1.38 17.67
N ARG A 221 22.71 0.79 18.87
CA ARG A 221 23.95 0.13 19.34
C ARG A 221 23.72 -1.38 19.42
N ASN A 222 24.51 -2.17 18.68
CA ASN A 222 24.40 -3.64 18.66
C ASN A 222 22.98 -4.17 18.36
N SER A 223 22.26 -3.50 17.45
CA SER A 223 20.86 -3.80 17.12
C SER A 223 19.87 -3.56 18.27
N SER A 224 20.25 -2.79 19.28
CA SER A 224 19.37 -2.30 20.34
C SER A 224 19.18 -0.79 20.22
N LEU A 225 17.94 -0.35 20.39
CA LEU A 225 17.59 1.08 20.36
C LEU A 225 17.95 1.67 21.70
N ALA A 226 18.70 2.76 21.75
CA ALA A 226 19.07 3.44 22.99
C ALA A 226 18.91 4.97 22.88
N PRO A 227 18.51 5.65 23.96
CA PRO A 227 18.56 7.12 24.01
C PRO A 227 20.03 7.56 24.04
N ASP A 228 20.35 8.59 23.26
CA ASP A 228 21.66 9.24 23.25
C ASP A 228 21.59 10.52 24.07
N VAL A 229 21.87 10.38 25.37
CA VAL A 229 21.80 11.48 26.35
C VAL A 229 23.04 12.38 26.28
N ASP A 230 24.15 11.83 25.79
CA ASP A 230 25.46 12.49 25.79
C ASP A 230 25.57 13.57 24.71
N ASN A 231 24.70 13.53 23.69
CA ASN A 231 24.71 14.47 22.55
C ASN A 231 23.37 15.21 22.38
N PRO A 232 23.12 16.29 23.17
CA PRO A 232 21.86 17.01 23.13
C PRO A 232 21.63 17.70 21.77
N PRO A 233 20.35 17.88 21.36
CA PRO A 233 20.03 18.55 20.10
C PRO A 233 20.46 20.02 20.11
N SER A 234 21.10 20.45 19.03
CA SER A 234 21.45 21.84 18.76
C SER A 234 20.20 22.72 18.60
N SER A 235 20.32 24.04 18.79
CA SER A 235 19.19 24.97 18.64
C SER A 235 18.59 24.94 17.23
N GLN A 236 19.43 24.82 16.20
CA GLN A 236 18.97 24.72 14.80
C GLN A 236 18.12 23.47 14.56
N GLU A 237 18.52 22.33 15.13
CA GLU A 237 17.76 21.09 15.04
C GLU A 237 16.41 21.17 15.77
N ARG A 238 16.35 21.90 16.89
CA ARG A 238 15.10 22.12 17.62
C ARG A 238 14.11 22.96 16.81
N ASP A 239 14.59 24.00 16.14
CA ASP A 239 13.74 24.89 15.34
C ASP A 239 13.21 24.22 14.07
N LYS A 240 13.99 23.31 13.46
CA LYS A 240 13.60 22.57 12.23
C LYS A 240 12.28 21.80 12.37
N TYR A 241 11.95 21.33 13.57
CA TYR A 241 10.78 20.47 13.84
C TYR A 241 9.76 21.08 14.79
N ARG A 242 9.66 22.42 14.81
CA ARG A 242 8.71 23.12 15.67
C ARG A 242 7.25 22.88 15.27
N ASP A 243 6.96 22.87 13.97
CA ASP A 243 5.59 22.85 13.42
C ASP A 243 5.34 21.66 12.48
N ILE A 244 5.12 20.46 13.04
CA ILE A 244 4.67 19.29 12.26
C ILE A 244 3.19 19.01 12.53
N HIS A 245 2.37 19.18 11.49
CA HIS A 245 0.98 18.75 11.51
C HIS A 245 0.86 17.22 11.37
N LEU A 246 0.64 16.52 12.49
CA LEU A 246 0.29 15.10 12.50
C LEU A 246 -1.24 14.91 12.57
N SER A 247 -1.74 13.76 12.13
CA SER A 247 -3.16 13.40 12.32
C SER A 247 -3.39 12.99 13.78
N ASN A 248 -4.36 13.61 14.46
CA ASN A 248 -4.75 13.25 15.85
C ASN A 248 -5.53 11.94 15.95
N ASN A 249 -6.11 11.50 14.84
CA ASN A 249 -7.12 10.46 14.85
C ASN A 249 -6.51 9.04 14.93
N PRO A 250 -7.11 8.14 15.73
CA PRO A 250 -6.57 6.81 16.03
C PRO A 250 -6.69 5.79 14.90
N HIS A 251 -7.45 6.09 13.83
CA HIS A 251 -7.63 5.22 12.66
C HIS A 251 -7.06 5.85 11.39
N PRO A 252 -6.48 5.09 10.44
CA PRO A 252 -6.06 5.61 9.14
C PRO A 252 -7.21 6.23 8.34
N LEU A 253 -6.93 7.22 7.49
CA LEU A 253 -7.96 7.93 6.70
C LEU A 253 -8.81 6.98 5.84
N SER A 254 -8.20 5.95 5.25
CA SER A 254 -8.88 4.97 4.39
C SER A 254 -9.93 4.12 5.10
N LEU A 255 -9.83 3.97 6.43
CA LEU A 255 -10.81 3.25 7.25
C LEU A 255 -11.86 4.17 7.88
N ARG A 256 -11.70 5.49 7.78
CA ARG A 256 -12.67 6.47 8.29
C ARG A 256 -13.77 6.72 7.26
N PRO A 257 -14.98 7.17 7.67
CA PRO A 257 -16.03 7.58 6.73
C PRO A 257 -15.54 8.59 5.69
N ALA A 258 -14.71 9.55 6.09
CA ALA A 258 -14.17 10.58 5.21
C ALA A 258 -13.30 10.05 4.04
N GLY A 259 -12.67 8.87 4.19
CA GLY A 259 -11.87 8.25 3.11
C GLY A 259 -12.55 7.02 2.50
N GLY A 260 -13.13 6.16 3.34
CA GLY A 260 -13.76 4.91 2.92
C GLY A 260 -15.04 5.10 2.10
N VAL A 261 -15.91 6.06 2.48
CA VAL A 261 -17.17 6.29 1.75
C VAL A 261 -16.91 6.84 0.35
N PRO A 262 -16.08 7.89 0.13
CA PRO A 262 -15.73 8.33 -1.21
C PRO A 262 -15.07 7.24 -2.05
N PHE A 263 -14.26 6.37 -1.44
CA PHE A 263 -13.63 5.26 -2.15
C PHE A 263 -14.66 4.23 -2.64
N ILE A 264 -15.60 3.81 -1.79
CA ILE A 264 -16.67 2.87 -2.16
C ILE A 264 -17.58 3.49 -3.24
N ILE A 265 -17.93 4.78 -3.10
CA ILE A 265 -18.68 5.51 -4.13
C ILE A 265 -17.89 5.53 -5.44
N GLY A 266 -16.58 5.79 -5.40
CA GLY A 266 -15.71 5.75 -6.57
C GLY A 266 -15.71 4.38 -7.27
N LEU A 267 -15.69 3.28 -6.52
CA LEU A 267 -15.81 1.93 -7.07
C LEU A 267 -17.17 1.68 -7.73
N LEU A 268 -18.27 2.08 -7.08
CA LEU A 268 -19.63 1.96 -7.63
C LEU A 268 -19.83 2.81 -8.90
N LEU A 269 -19.36 4.06 -8.87
CA LEU A 269 -19.40 4.95 -10.03
C LEU A 269 -18.60 4.38 -11.18
N PHE A 270 -17.41 3.82 -10.91
CA PHE A 270 -16.60 3.21 -11.96
C PHE A 270 -17.23 1.90 -12.48
N MET A 271 -17.85 1.11 -11.61
CA MET A 271 -18.62 -0.07 -11.98
C MET A 271 -19.82 0.27 -12.89
N GLY A 272 -20.51 1.38 -12.65
CA GLY A 272 -21.55 1.90 -13.56
C GLY A 272 -20.98 2.54 -14.83
N PHE A 273 -19.82 3.20 -14.71
CA PHE A 273 -19.12 3.84 -15.82
C PHE A 273 -18.64 2.83 -16.87
N VAL A 274 -18.11 1.67 -16.48
CA VAL A 274 -17.57 0.69 -17.45
C VAL A 274 -18.62 0.22 -18.48
N PRO A 275 -19.82 -0.26 -18.10
CA PRO A 275 -20.88 -0.58 -19.04
C PRO A 275 -21.39 0.65 -19.79
N ALA A 276 -21.57 1.79 -19.12
CA ALA A 276 -22.01 3.02 -19.78
C ALA A 276 -21.01 3.44 -20.87
N PHE A 277 -19.72 3.40 -20.59
CA PHE A 277 -18.65 3.69 -21.53
C PHE A 277 -18.64 2.72 -22.72
N LEU A 278 -18.80 1.41 -22.48
CA LEU A 278 -18.73 0.39 -23.53
C LEU A 278 -19.97 0.33 -24.42
N PHE A 279 -21.17 0.61 -23.89
CA PHE A 279 -22.44 0.44 -24.61
C PHE A 279 -23.14 1.76 -24.99
N SER A 280 -22.66 2.92 -24.52
CA SER A 280 -23.21 4.24 -24.91
C SER A 280 -22.44 4.91 -26.06
N ALA A 281 -22.98 5.99 -26.63
CA ALA A 281 -22.36 6.75 -27.73
C ALA A 281 -21.18 7.63 -27.28
N ALA A 282 -20.36 7.13 -26.35
CA ALA A 282 -19.22 7.83 -25.80
C ALA A 282 -17.99 7.76 -26.75
N ASP A 283 -18.20 7.96 -28.06
CA ASP A 283 -17.15 7.87 -29.08
C ASP A 283 -16.02 8.87 -28.80
N ILE A 284 -16.31 9.99 -28.14
CA ILE A 284 -15.34 11.04 -27.82
C ILE A 284 -14.23 10.54 -26.88
N VAL A 285 -14.57 9.74 -25.87
CA VAL A 285 -13.57 9.27 -24.88
C VAL A 285 -12.75 8.13 -25.46
N THR A 286 -13.39 7.19 -26.17
CA THR A 286 -12.71 6.08 -26.85
C THR A 286 -11.75 6.56 -27.94
N ASP A 287 -12.13 7.61 -28.69
CA ASP A 287 -11.33 8.10 -29.80
C ASP A 287 -10.21 9.07 -29.36
N LYS A 288 -10.48 9.94 -28.38
CA LYS A 288 -9.50 10.97 -27.98
C LYS A 288 -8.66 10.61 -26.77
N ALA A 289 -9.19 9.81 -25.84
CA ALA A 289 -8.53 9.55 -24.56
C ALA A 289 -8.80 8.15 -23.98
N PRO A 290 -8.53 7.05 -24.71
CA PRO A 290 -8.69 5.70 -24.18
C PRO A 290 -7.83 5.44 -22.92
N TRP A 291 -6.68 6.14 -22.82
CA TRP A 291 -5.81 6.12 -21.64
C TRP A 291 -6.47 6.68 -20.36
N ALA A 292 -7.52 7.50 -20.47
CA ALA A 292 -8.20 8.08 -19.32
C ALA A 292 -8.90 7.01 -18.48
N VAL A 293 -9.44 5.97 -19.13
CA VAL A 293 -10.08 4.84 -18.44
C VAL A 293 -9.02 4.06 -17.63
N THR A 294 -7.84 3.82 -18.22
CA THR A 294 -6.70 3.22 -17.51
C THR A 294 -6.26 4.11 -16.33
N ALA A 295 -6.19 5.43 -16.51
CA ALA A 295 -5.81 6.36 -15.45
C ALA A 295 -6.81 6.34 -14.26
N LEU A 296 -8.11 6.26 -14.54
CA LEU A 296 -9.14 6.10 -13.51
C LEU A 296 -8.99 4.76 -12.75
N ALA A 297 -8.72 3.66 -13.46
CA ALA A 297 -8.45 2.36 -12.84
C ALA A 297 -7.20 2.41 -11.94
N VAL A 298 -6.15 3.11 -12.36
CA VAL A 298 -4.95 3.36 -11.55
C VAL A 298 -5.28 4.15 -10.27
N CYS A 299 -6.12 5.18 -10.34
CA CYS A 299 -6.56 5.92 -9.15
C CYS A 299 -7.31 5.04 -8.14
N LEU A 300 -8.17 4.15 -8.62
CA LEU A 300 -8.86 3.17 -7.77
C LEU A 300 -7.88 2.18 -7.15
N LYS A 301 -6.92 1.67 -7.94
CA LYS A 301 -5.83 0.81 -7.45
C LYS A 301 -5.02 1.50 -6.33
N LEU A 302 -4.61 2.76 -6.52
CA LEU A 302 -3.85 3.49 -5.50
C LEU A 302 -4.66 3.70 -4.21
N SER A 303 -5.97 3.93 -4.35
CA SER A 303 -6.89 4.04 -3.21
C SER A 303 -7.09 2.70 -2.49
N TRP A 304 -7.20 1.60 -3.24
CA TRP A 304 -7.23 0.24 -2.69
C TRP A 304 -5.96 -0.06 -1.89
N ASN A 305 -4.78 0.26 -2.43
CA ASN A 305 -3.50 0.04 -1.74
C ASN A 305 -3.40 0.81 -0.41
N ALA A 306 -4.00 2.01 -0.33
CA ALA A 306 -4.07 2.77 0.92
C ALA A 306 -5.02 2.12 1.96
N MET A 307 -6.12 1.52 1.51
CA MET A 307 -7.00 0.72 2.38
C MET A 307 -6.31 -0.57 2.84
N ASP A 308 -5.76 -1.34 1.91
CA ASP A 308 -5.04 -2.59 2.18
C ASP A 308 -3.89 -2.38 3.19
N THR A 309 -3.04 -1.38 2.96
CA THR A 309 -1.95 -1.02 3.90
C THR A 309 -2.49 -0.71 5.31
N ALA A 310 -3.61 0.00 5.40
CA ALA A 310 -4.24 0.32 6.68
C ALA A 310 -4.77 -0.93 7.40
N VAL A 311 -5.42 -1.86 6.68
CA VAL A 311 -5.90 -3.12 7.28
C VAL A 311 -4.72 -3.98 7.72
N ARG A 312 -3.67 -4.14 6.89
CA ARG A 312 -2.46 -4.91 7.22
C ARG A 312 -1.79 -4.41 8.49
N MET A 313 -1.66 -3.10 8.64
CA MET A 313 -1.05 -2.47 9.82
C MET A 313 -1.89 -2.68 11.09
N MET A 314 -3.22 -2.59 10.97
CA MET A 314 -4.13 -2.71 12.12
C MET A 314 -4.41 -4.16 12.52
N GLU A 315 -4.16 -5.14 11.65
CA GLU A 315 -4.58 -6.53 11.87
C GLU A 315 -3.99 -7.19 13.12
N PRO A 316 -2.66 -7.17 13.36
CA PRO A 316 -2.10 -7.81 14.57
C PRO A 316 -2.70 -7.22 15.85
N TYR A 317 -2.90 -5.90 15.87
CA TYR A 317 -3.49 -5.18 16.99
C TYR A 317 -4.98 -5.48 17.17
N TYR A 318 -5.71 -5.71 16.08
CA TYR A 318 -7.11 -6.10 16.15
C TYR A 318 -7.26 -7.51 16.75
N ILE A 319 -6.37 -8.43 16.39
CA ILE A 319 -6.34 -9.76 16.99
C ILE A 319 -6.04 -9.66 18.49
N LEU A 320 -5.05 -8.85 18.87
CA LEU A 320 -4.72 -8.58 20.28
C LEU A 320 -5.89 -7.93 21.04
N SER A 321 -6.67 -7.03 20.42
CA SER A 321 -7.82 -6.40 21.08
C SER A 321 -8.98 -7.37 21.38
N ARG A 322 -9.00 -8.55 20.75
CA ARG A 322 -9.98 -9.60 21.06
C ARG A 322 -9.59 -10.46 22.27
N ARG A 323 -8.44 -10.18 22.89
CA ARG A 323 -7.83 -10.93 24.00
C ARG A 323 -7.41 -12.34 23.62
N HIS A 324 -6.57 -12.95 24.46
CA HIS A 324 -6.11 -14.34 24.35
C HIS A 324 -5.52 -14.70 22.98
N ALA A 325 -4.80 -13.77 22.35
CA ALA A 325 -4.15 -14.01 21.07
C ALA A 325 -2.94 -14.92 21.22
N HIS A 326 -2.72 -15.78 20.23
CA HIS A 326 -1.56 -16.67 20.17
C HIS A 326 -0.25 -15.86 20.04
N PRO A 327 0.87 -16.28 20.67
CA PRO A 327 2.17 -15.57 20.64
C PRO A 327 2.68 -15.19 19.25
N LYS A 328 2.43 -16.05 18.25
CA LYS A 328 2.73 -15.81 16.83
C LYS A 328 2.23 -14.46 16.31
N THR A 329 1.19 -13.88 16.92
CA THR A 329 0.66 -12.55 16.60
C THR A 329 1.68 -11.44 16.85
N LEU A 330 2.56 -11.58 17.85
CA LEU A 330 3.60 -10.58 18.15
C LEU A 330 4.68 -10.52 17.07
N THR A 331 4.97 -11.65 16.42
CA THR A 331 5.91 -11.75 15.29
C THR A 331 5.26 -11.49 13.94
N LEU A 332 3.95 -11.27 13.91
CA LEU A 332 3.19 -11.14 12.67
C LEU A 332 3.34 -9.75 12.08
N ASP A 333 3.94 -9.67 10.89
CA ASP A 333 4.01 -8.44 10.11
C ASP A 333 3.44 -8.66 8.71
N TYR A 334 2.17 -8.29 8.52
CA TYR A 334 1.55 -8.30 7.20
C TYR A 334 1.99 -7.15 6.30
N THR A 335 2.52 -6.07 6.88
CA THR A 335 2.95 -4.91 6.09
C THR A 335 4.18 -5.27 5.25
N ALA A 336 5.06 -6.12 5.79
CA ALA A 336 6.28 -6.61 5.17
C ALA A 336 6.10 -7.61 4.02
N LEU A 337 4.88 -8.11 3.79
CA LEU A 337 4.68 -9.21 2.84
C LEU A 337 4.37 -8.71 1.42
N PRO A 338 5.01 -9.30 0.39
CA PRO A 338 4.63 -9.08 -1.00
C PRO A 338 3.14 -9.34 -1.19
N PHE A 339 2.44 -8.46 -1.92
CA PHE A 339 0.99 -8.54 -2.08
C PHE A 339 0.50 -9.84 -2.74
N GLY A 340 1.33 -10.52 -3.54
CA GLY A 340 0.98 -11.80 -4.14
C GLY A 340 1.04 -12.98 -3.15
N TYR A 341 1.94 -12.91 -2.15
CA TYR A 341 2.12 -13.98 -1.15
C TYR A 341 1.23 -13.78 0.08
N LEU A 342 0.94 -12.52 0.45
CA LEU A 342 0.12 -12.18 1.60
C LEU A 342 -1.23 -12.94 1.67
N PRO A 343 -2.02 -13.07 0.59
CA PRO A 343 -3.32 -13.72 0.67
C PRO A 343 -3.19 -15.17 1.10
N LEU A 344 -2.24 -15.90 0.51
CA LEU A 344 -1.97 -17.29 0.84
C LEU A 344 -1.59 -17.43 2.32
N ARG A 345 -0.67 -16.59 2.80
CA ARG A 345 -0.26 -16.62 4.21
C ARG A 345 -1.40 -16.25 5.16
N ALA A 346 -2.22 -15.27 4.80
CA ALA A 346 -3.39 -14.87 5.58
C ALA A 346 -4.44 -16.00 5.65
N LEU A 347 -4.65 -16.74 4.55
CA LEU A 347 -5.54 -17.89 4.50
C LEU A 347 -5.06 -19.00 5.43
N PHE A 348 -3.78 -19.37 5.38
CA PHE A 348 -3.19 -20.39 6.25
C PHE A 348 -3.19 -20.00 7.73
N ASN A 349 -3.11 -18.69 8.03
CA ASN A 349 -3.25 -18.18 9.39
C ASN A 349 -4.72 -18.07 9.86
N GLY A 350 -5.71 -18.36 8.99
CA GLY A 350 -7.14 -18.23 9.31
C GLY A 350 -7.67 -16.79 9.33
N HIS A 351 -6.90 -15.81 8.84
CA HIS A 351 -7.27 -14.39 8.85
C HIS A 351 -8.07 -14.05 7.58
N LEU A 352 -9.33 -14.50 7.52
CA LEU A 352 -10.16 -14.41 6.30
C LEU A 352 -10.31 -12.99 5.75
N LEU A 353 -10.49 -11.98 6.61
CA LEU A 353 -10.60 -10.59 6.14
C LEU A 353 -9.32 -10.15 5.43
N MET A 354 -8.16 -10.50 5.98
CA MET A 354 -6.86 -10.22 5.35
C MET A 354 -6.67 -10.98 4.04
N PHE A 355 -7.15 -12.22 3.95
CA PHE A 355 -7.14 -12.97 2.69
C PHE A 355 -7.93 -12.25 1.60
N PHE A 356 -9.15 -11.78 1.88
CA PHE A 356 -9.96 -11.06 0.91
C PHE A 356 -9.36 -9.70 0.53
N VAL A 357 -8.87 -8.93 1.51
CA VAL A 357 -8.23 -7.62 1.24
C VAL A 357 -6.94 -7.79 0.43
N GLY A 358 -6.12 -8.79 0.78
CA GLY A 358 -4.89 -9.11 0.06
C GLY A 358 -5.17 -9.59 -1.38
N SER A 359 -6.12 -10.51 -1.54
CA SER A 359 -6.55 -10.99 -2.87
C SER A 359 -7.06 -9.84 -3.72
N GLY A 360 -7.75 -8.89 -3.08
CA GLY A 360 -8.15 -7.67 -3.74
C GLY A 360 -6.98 -6.83 -4.27
N SER A 361 -5.85 -6.81 -3.58
CA SER A 361 -4.67 -6.08 -4.07
C SER A 361 -4.11 -6.69 -5.36
N VAL A 362 -4.14 -8.02 -5.46
CA VAL A 362 -3.83 -8.73 -6.71
C VAL A 362 -4.85 -8.38 -7.80
N MET A 363 -6.14 -8.42 -7.47
CA MET A 363 -7.21 -8.09 -8.40
C MET A 363 -7.17 -6.62 -8.88
N ALA A 364 -6.72 -5.67 -8.06
CA ALA A 364 -6.55 -4.27 -8.44
C ALA A 364 -5.44 -4.07 -9.49
N GLU A 365 -4.37 -4.87 -9.42
CA GLU A 365 -3.34 -4.90 -10.46
C GLU A 365 -3.89 -5.45 -11.77
N PHE A 366 -4.64 -6.57 -11.71
CA PHE A 366 -5.32 -7.13 -12.89
C PHE A 366 -6.37 -6.20 -13.46
N LEU A 367 -7.13 -5.48 -12.64
CA LEU A 367 -8.15 -4.52 -13.06
C LEU A 367 -7.56 -3.50 -14.04
N THR A 368 -6.35 -3.00 -13.77
CA THR A 368 -5.67 -2.02 -14.65
C THR A 368 -5.42 -2.61 -16.04
N VAL A 369 -5.00 -3.89 -16.10
CA VAL A 369 -4.76 -4.61 -17.37
C VAL A 369 -6.08 -4.90 -18.09
N LEU A 370 -7.10 -5.37 -17.37
CA LEU A 370 -8.41 -5.73 -17.93
C LEU A 370 -9.13 -4.50 -18.51
N VAL A 371 -9.19 -3.41 -17.74
CA VAL A 371 -9.79 -2.15 -18.16
C VAL A 371 -9.08 -1.58 -19.38
N THR A 372 -7.74 -1.67 -19.42
CA THR A 372 -6.98 -1.25 -20.59
C THR A 372 -7.36 -2.05 -21.84
N GLY A 373 -7.52 -3.37 -21.70
CA GLY A 373 -7.97 -4.21 -22.81
C GLY A 373 -9.41 -3.91 -23.27
N LEU A 374 -10.28 -3.49 -22.36
CA LEU A 374 -11.65 -3.09 -22.70
C LEU A 374 -11.72 -1.68 -23.33
N ALA A 375 -10.84 -0.77 -22.92
CA ALA A 375 -10.83 0.61 -23.40
C ALA A 375 -10.60 0.75 -24.92
N THR A 376 -9.98 -0.25 -25.54
CA THR A 376 -9.69 -0.28 -26.98
C THR A 376 -10.82 -0.91 -27.81
N VAL A 377 -11.92 -1.33 -27.19
CA VAL A 377 -13.00 -2.13 -27.82
C VAL A 377 -14.35 -1.41 -27.73
N ASP A 378 -15.18 -1.55 -28.76
CA ASP A 378 -16.55 -1.00 -28.77
C ASP A 378 -17.58 -2.08 -28.42
N GLY A 379 -18.35 -1.89 -27.35
CA GLY A 379 -19.33 -2.87 -26.88
C GLY A 379 -20.64 -2.86 -27.69
N LYS A 380 -20.95 -1.76 -28.39
CA LYS A 380 -22.19 -1.62 -29.17
C LYS A 380 -22.26 -2.56 -30.37
N GLY A 381 -21.16 -2.65 -31.12
CA GLY A 381 -21.09 -3.55 -32.28
C GLY A 381 -21.35 -5.01 -31.91
N PHE A 382 -20.92 -5.43 -30.72
CA PHE A 382 -21.18 -6.78 -30.20
C PHE A 382 -22.61 -6.98 -29.70
N LEU A 383 -23.23 -5.96 -29.09
CA LEU A 383 -24.61 -6.02 -28.62
C LEU A 383 -25.61 -6.12 -29.78
N ASN A 384 -25.43 -5.30 -30.83
CA ASN A 384 -26.28 -5.32 -32.02
C ASN A 384 -26.14 -6.66 -32.77
N GLY A 385 -24.92 -7.17 -32.92
CA GLY A 385 -24.65 -8.47 -33.55
C GLY A 385 -25.20 -9.70 -32.81
N MET A 386 -25.56 -9.57 -31.53
CA MET A 386 -26.27 -10.61 -30.77
C MET A 386 -27.79 -10.52 -30.95
N MET A 387 -28.33 -9.30 -31.09
CA MET A 387 -29.78 -9.03 -31.25
C MET A 387 -30.27 -9.30 -32.67
N THR A 388 -29.45 -9.01 -33.68
CA THR A 388 -29.75 -9.32 -35.08
C THR A 388 -29.02 -10.61 -35.46
N SER A 389 -29.72 -11.61 -36.03
CA SER A 389 -29.11 -12.83 -36.61
C SER A 389 -28.18 -12.57 -37.82
N GLY A 390 -27.67 -11.36 -37.99
CA GLY A 390 -26.68 -10.97 -38.98
C GLY A 390 -25.26 -11.19 -38.44
N ARG A 391 -24.71 -12.37 -38.69
CA ARG A 391 -23.30 -12.73 -38.39
C ARG A 391 -22.27 -11.76 -38.99
N GLU A 392 -22.65 -10.96 -39.99
CA GLU A 392 -21.71 -10.11 -40.75
C GLU A 392 -21.40 -8.75 -40.11
N GLU A 393 -22.29 -8.16 -39.29
CA GLU A 393 -22.01 -6.86 -38.64
C GLU A 393 -21.16 -7.02 -37.36
N ALA A 394 -21.29 -8.14 -36.66
CA ALA A 394 -20.50 -8.46 -35.46
C ALA A 394 -19.01 -8.69 -35.77
N VAL A 395 -18.69 -9.15 -36.98
CA VAL A 395 -17.33 -9.43 -37.46
C VAL A 395 -16.61 -8.15 -37.91
N LYS A 396 -17.35 -7.07 -38.19
CA LYS A 396 -16.79 -5.86 -38.84
C LYS A 396 -16.29 -4.77 -37.89
N SER A 397 -16.60 -4.79 -36.59
CA SER A 397 -16.34 -3.63 -35.70
C SER A 397 -15.13 -3.71 -34.76
N GLY A 398 -14.47 -4.86 -34.58
CA GLY A 398 -13.37 -4.95 -33.61
C GLY A 398 -12.46 -6.16 -33.73
N LEU A 399 -11.30 -6.04 -33.08
CA LEU A 399 -10.22 -7.02 -32.94
C LEU A 399 -10.57 -8.28 -32.10
N GLU A 400 -11.78 -8.36 -31.54
CA GLU A 400 -12.18 -9.36 -30.54
C GLU A 400 -13.29 -10.27 -31.06
N THR A 401 -13.23 -11.55 -30.69
CA THR A 401 -14.38 -12.46 -30.81
C THR A 401 -15.44 -12.07 -29.78
N ILE A 402 -16.73 -12.14 -30.12
CA ILE A 402 -17.86 -11.85 -29.21
C ILE A 402 -17.64 -12.49 -27.82
N ARG A 403 -17.19 -13.75 -27.79
CA ARG A 403 -16.95 -14.52 -26.56
C ARG A 403 -15.84 -13.95 -25.68
N SER A 404 -14.71 -13.55 -26.27
CA SER A 404 -13.57 -13.01 -25.51
C SER A 404 -13.89 -11.63 -24.93
N PHE A 405 -14.66 -10.81 -25.67
CA PHE A 405 -15.16 -9.54 -25.15
C PHE A 405 -16.03 -9.70 -23.90
N TYR A 406 -17.07 -10.55 -23.95
CA TYR A 406 -17.95 -10.75 -22.79
C TYR A 406 -17.23 -11.41 -21.61
N PHE A 407 -16.22 -12.26 -21.86
CA PHE A 407 -15.37 -12.81 -20.81
C PHE A 407 -14.56 -11.72 -20.10
N LEU A 408 -13.89 -10.84 -20.85
CA LEU A 408 -13.12 -9.71 -20.31
C LEU A 408 -14.00 -8.71 -19.56
N PHE A 409 -15.17 -8.41 -20.12
CA PHE A 409 -16.19 -7.57 -19.48
C PHE A 409 -16.67 -8.18 -18.17
N GLY A 410 -17.05 -9.47 -18.19
CA GLY A 410 -17.49 -10.21 -17.01
C GLY A 410 -16.42 -10.24 -15.91
N LEU A 411 -15.16 -10.49 -16.27
CA LEU A 411 -14.05 -10.50 -15.32
C LEU A 411 -13.78 -9.11 -14.72
N THR A 412 -13.92 -8.04 -15.51
CA THR A 412 -13.79 -6.66 -15.03
C THR A 412 -14.91 -6.31 -14.06
N MET A 413 -16.17 -6.63 -14.40
CA MET A 413 -17.32 -6.39 -13.54
C MET A 413 -17.26 -7.22 -12.25
N PHE A 414 -16.84 -8.48 -12.35
CA PHE A 414 -16.58 -9.34 -11.19
C PHE A 414 -15.51 -8.72 -10.28
N THR A 415 -14.42 -8.21 -10.86
CA THR A 415 -13.35 -7.58 -10.10
C THR A 415 -13.84 -6.34 -9.36
N LEU A 416 -14.59 -5.46 -10.04
CA LEU A 416 -15.15 -4.26 -9.40
C LEU A 416 -16.19 -4.58 -8.33
N LEU A 417 -17.06 -5.57 -8.57
CA LEU A 417 -18.03 -6.05 -7.59
C LEU A 417 -17.32 -6.60 -6.35
N TYR A 418 -16.33 -7.46 -6.55
CA TYR A 418 -15.51 -8.02 -5.47
C TYR A 418 -14.85 -6.91 -4.65
N MET A 419 -14.18 -5.96 -5.31
CA MET A 419 -13.56 -4.81 -4.65
C MET A 419 -14.58 -4.04 -3.82
N THR A 420 -15.75 -3.76 -4.39
CA THR A 420 -16.82 -3.00 -3.71
C THR A 420 -17.33 -3.73 -2.48
N ILE A 421 -17.61 -5.03 -2.59
CA ILE A 421 -18.08 -5.86 -1.47
C ILE A 421 -17.03 -5.90 -0.36
N VAL A 422 -15.78 -6.21 -0.69
CA VAL A 422 -14.71 -6.31 0.31
C VAL A 422 -14.42 -4.97 0.96
N ALA A 423 -14.37 -3.87 0.20
CA ALA A 423 -14.21 -2.52 0.77
C ALA A 423 -15.36 -2.16 1.72
N THR A 424 -16.60 -2.54 1.36
CA THR A 424 -17.78 -2.33 2.22
C THR A 424 -17.69 -3.16 3.50
N ILE A 425 -17.29 -4.44 3.41
CA ILE A 425 -17.10 -5.30 4.58
C ILE A 425 -16.01 -4.73 5.50
N VAL A 426 -14.88 -4.31 4.94
CA VAL A 426 -13.79 -3.67 5.70
C VAL A 426 -14.32 -2.42 6.41
N PHE A 427 -15.02 -1.55 5.69
CA PHE A 427 -15.58 -0.33 6.26
C PHE A 427 -16.55 -0.63 7.42
N VAL A 428 -17.50 -1.53 7.23
CA VAL A 428 -18.48 -1.88 8.28
C VAL A 428 -17.81 -2.52 9.49
N ARG A 429 -16.83 -3.42 9.29
CA ARG A 429 -16.17 -4.16 10.39
C ARG A 429 -15.05 -3.40 11.09
N ARG A 430 -14.40 -2.43 10.43
CA ARG A 430 -13.15 -1.79 10.90
C ARG A 430 -13.24 -0.25 11.03
N ARG A 431 -14.44 0.36 10.89
CA ARG A 431 -14.63 1.81 11.08
C ARG A 431 -14.49 2.30 12.53
N HIS A 432 -14.66 1.41 13.51
CA HIS A 432 -14.72 1.80 14.93
C HIS A 432 -13.33 1.82 15.58
N PRO A 433 -12.98 2.89 16.33
CA PRO A 433 -11.73 2.95 17.08
C PRO A 433 -11.62 1.86 18.15
N PHE A 434 -10.57 1.06 18.06
CA PHE A 434 -10.22 0.05 19.08
C PHE A 434 -8.80 0.22 19.63
N LEU A 435 -8.09 1.27 19.21
CA LEU A 435 -6.76 1.64 19.71
C LEU A 435 -6.76 3.10 20.16
N PRO A 436 -5.92 3.46 21.15
CA PRO A 436 -5.65 4.86 21.48
C PRO A 436 -5.03 5.64 20.31
N ARG A 437 -4.22 4.97 19.48
CA ARG A 437 -3.48 5.57 18.36
C ARG A 437 -3.15 4.54 17.28
N GLN A 438 -2.75 5.02 16.11
CA GLN A 438 -2.28 4.17 15.01
C GLN A 438 -0.88 3.62 15.30
N PRO A 439 -0.60 2.33 15.05
CA PRO A 439 0.74 1.76 15.14
C PRO A 439 1.54 2.00 13.85
N ASN A 440 1.60 3.26 13.40
CA ASN A 440 2.23 3.65 12.13
C ASN A 440 3.67 4.15 12.29
N THR A 441 4.19 4.20 13.52
CA THR A 441 5.54 4.67 13.86
C THR A 441 6.15 3.75 14.90
N ILE A 442 7.48 3.63 14.91
CA ILE A 442 8.22 2.85 15.92
C ILE A 442 7.88 3.37 17.32
N ALA A 443 7.83 4.70 17.50
CA ALA A 443 7.48 5.33 18.77
C ALA A 443 6.07 4.93 19.25
N SER A 444 5.08 4.87 18.35
CA SER A 444 3.72 4.44 18.71
C SER A 444 3.69 2.98 19.21
N THR A 445 4.43 2.10 18.55
CA THR A 445 4.55 0.69 18.96
C THR A 445 5.31 0.54 20.27
N LEU A 446 6.42 1.27 20.48
CA LEU A 446 7.15 1.28 21.75
C LEU A 446 6.28 1.78 22.91
N ALA A 447 5.51 2.85 22.67
CA ALA A 447 4.53 3.36 23.62
C ALA A 447 3.42 2.34 23.95
N PHE A 448 3.17 1.31 23.12
CA PHE A 448 2.19 0.26 23.44
C PHE A 448 2.77 -0.83 24.36
N ILE A 449 4.09 -0.92 24.47
CA ILE A 449 4.74 -2.01 25.19
C ILE A 449 5.61 -1.52 26.36
N HIS A 450 5.77 -0.21 26.57
CA HIS A 450 6.82 0.34 27.43
C HIS A 450 6.81 -0.14 28.89
N GLN A 451 5.65 -0.37 29.50
CA GLN A 451 5.53 -0.96 30.86
C GLN A 451 5.04 -2.41 30.89
N SER A 452 4.99 -3.06 29.74
CA SER A 452 4.48 -4.43 29.60
C SER A 452 5.34 -5.46 30.32
N LYS A 453 4.71 -6.43 31.01
CA LYS A 453 5.43 -7.55 31.64
C LYS A 453 5.99 -8.52 30.60
N MET A 454 5.41 -8.56 29.39
CA MET A 454 5.90 -9.39 28.30
C MET A 454 7.37 -9.11 27.94
N LEU A 455 7.87 -7.90 28.24
CA LEU A 455 9.25 -7.49 27.96
C LEU A 455 10.30 -8.41 28.61
N TYR A 456 9.98 -9.05 29.74
CA TYR A 456 10.90 -10.01 30.37
C TYR A 456 11.20 -11.21 29.46
N THR A 457 10.24 -11.63 28.63
CA THR A 457 10.40 -12.74 27.67
C THR A 457 11.39 -12.39 26.54
N PHE A 458 11.56 -11.10 26.26
CA PHE A 458 12.41 -10.59 25.17
C PHE A 458 13.84 -10.26 25.60
N VAL A 459 14.17 -10.36 26.90
CA VAL A 459 15.55 -10.23 27.38
C VAL A 459 16.42 -11.30 26.70
N GLY A 460 17.57 -10.92 26.14
CA GLY A 460 18.44 -11.87 25.43
C GLY A 460 18.16 -12.05 23.94
N THR A 461 17.09 -11.45 23.40
CA THR A 461 16.58 -11.81 22.06
C THR A 461 16.86 -10.78 20.95
N TRP A 462 17.63 -9.72 21.21
CA TRP A 462 17.86 -8.61 20.26
C TRP A 462 18.64 -9.01 19.00
N LYS A 463 19.31 -10.17 18.99
CA LYS A 463 19.99 -10.74 17.81
C LYS A 463 19.22 -11.87 17.13
N PHE A 464 18.04 -12.23 17.64
CA PHE A 464 17.29 -13.37 17.11
C PHE A 464 16.73 -13.05 15.72
N SER A 465 16.78 -14.03 14.82
CA SER A 465 16.02 -13.99 13.58
C SER A 465 14.54 -14.20 13.84
N ALA A 466 13.69 -13.85 12.87
CA ALA A 466 12.24 -14.06 12.96
C ALA A 466 11.86 -15.52 13.29
N ALA A 467 12.57 -16.50 12.71
CA ALA A 467 12.34 -17.92 12.99
C ALA A 467 12.74 -18.31 14.43
N GLN A 468 13.87 -17.78 14.92
CA GLN A 468 14.31 -18.00 16.30
C GLN A 468 13.34 -17.36 17.30
N MET A 469 12.85 -16.15 16.99
CA MET A 469 11.84 -15.47 17.80
C MET A 469 10.53 -16.25 17.86
N ALA A 470 10.04 -16.72 16.71
CA ALA A 470 8.82 -17.52 16.64
C ALA A 470 8.95 -18.81 17.47
N LYS A 471 10.11 -19.47 17.44
CA LYS A 471 10.38 -20.66 18.27
C LYS A 471 10.46 -20.32 19.77
N LYS A 472 11.05 -19.19 20.14
CA LYS A 472 11.14 -18.73 21.54
C LYS A 472 9.76 -18.42 22.13
N LEU A 473 8.86 -17.90 21.30
CA LEU A 473 7.49 -17.55 21.68
C LEU A 473 6.50 -18.72 21.55
N ASP A 474 6.94 -19.92 21.18
CA ASP A 474 6.08 -21.11 21.08
C ASP A 474 5.79 -21.66 22.48
N THR A 475 5.03 -20.90 23.24
CA THR A 475 4.64 -21.13 24.64
C THR A 475 3.13 -21.00 24.77
N ASP A 476 2.53 -21.57 25.82
CA ASP A 476 1.09 -21.48 26.07
C ASP A 476 0.61 -20.09 26.54
N VAL A 477 1.53 -19.13 26.71
CA VAL A 477 1.21 -17.76 27.10
C VAL A 477 0.44 -17.06 25.98
N THR A 478 -0.71 -16.49 26.31
CA THR A 478 -1.49 -15.67 25.37
C THR A 478 -1.30 -14.18 25.65
N TYR A 479 -1.56 -13.36 24.64
CA TYR A 479 -1.35 -11.91 24.70
C TYR A 479 -2.62 -11.17 24.33
N GLY A 480 -2.78 -9.97 24.85
CA GLY A 480 -3.93 -9.11 24.56
C GLY A 480 -3.54 -7.64 24.46
N LEU A 481 -4.50 -6.83 24.04
CA LEU A 481 -4.43 -5.38 24.10
C LEU A 481 -5.52 -4.84 25.02
N GLY A 482 -5.12 -4.12 26.06
CA GLY A 482 -6.03 -3.60 27.08
C GLY A 482 -5.30 -3.00 28.27
N TRP A 483 -5.98 -2.95 29.40
CA TRP A 483 -5.44 -2.42 30.65
C TRP A 483 -4.79 -3.53 31.48
N PHE A 484 -3.59 -3.28 32.00
CA PHE A 484 -2.83 -4.24 32.82
C PHE A 484 -2.04 -3.52 33.91
N ILE A 485 -1.58 -4.28 34.91
CA ILE A 485 -0.65 -3.77 35.93
C ILE A 485 0.76 -3.92 35.36
N GLY A 486 1.44 -2.80 35.14
CA GLY A 486 2.78 -2.76 34.56
C GLY A 486 3.89 -3.22 35.51
N ARG A 487 5.14 -3.10 35.03
CA ARG A 487 6.34 -3.46 35.80
C ARG A 487 6.61 -2.53 36.99
N ASP A 488 6.06 -1.33 36.97
CA ASP A 488 6.12 -0.32 38.03
C ASP A 488 4.96 -0.44 39.04
N GLY A 489 4.07 -1.43 38.88
CA GLY A 489 2.92 -1.64 39.73
C GLY A 489 1.73 -0.71 39.44
N GLN A 490 1.83 0.18 38.45
CA GLN A 490 0.75 1.09 38.06
C GLN A 490 -0.12 0.49 36.95
N THR A 491 -1.32 1.05 36.77
CA THR A 491 -2.26 0.63 35.73
C THR A 491 -1.89 1.27 34.39
N HIS A 492 -1.58 0.44 33.40
CA HIS A 492 -1.18 0.87 32.06
C HIS A 492 -2.11 0.35 30.97
N CYS A 493 -2.18 1.05 29.84
CA CYS A 493 -2.87 0.59 28.63
C CYS A 493 -1.87 0.24 27.51
N GLY A 494 -1.97 -0.97 26.96
CA GLY A 494 -1.05 -1.43 25.92
C GLY A 494 -1.19 -2.90 25.58
N VAL A 495 -0.11 -3.48 25.03
CA VAL A 495 0.00 -4.92 24.71
C VAL A 495 0.77 -5.61 25.83
N ASP A 496 0.17 -6.62 26.45
CA ASP A 496 0.82 -7.45 27.48
C ASP A 496 0.31 -8.90 27.43
N GLN A 497 0.95 -9.76 28.22
CA GLN A 497 0.53 -11.13 28.48
C GLN A 497 -0.80 -11.17 29.25
N GLU A 498 -1.64 -12.15 28.96
CA GLU A 498 -2.91 -12.39 29.66
C GLU A 498 -2.70 -13.05 31.03
N GLU A 499 -3.57 -12.85 32.03
CA GLU A 499 -4.83 -12.10 31.96
C GLU A 499 -4.68 -10.58 32.21
N LEU A 500 -5.20 -9.78 31.28
CA LEU A 500 -5.39 -8.33 31.42
C LEU A 500 -6.55 -7.98 32.37
N LEU A 501 -6.52 -6.78 32.96
CA LEU A 501 -7.57 -6.24 33.83
C LEU A 501 -8.88 -6.06 33.07
N THR A 502 -8.84 -5.30 31.97
CA THR A 502 -10.02 -4.97 31.16
C THR A 502 -9.63 -4.70 29.70
N ASN A 503 -10.62 -4.80 28.80
CA ASN A 503 -10.45 -4.38 27.41
C ASN A 503 -10.26 -2.87 27.30
N TYR A 504 -9.51 -2.45 26.28
CA TYR A 504 -9.49 -1.04 25.91
C TYR A 504 -10.84 -0.63 25.29
N LYS A 505 -11.43 0.43 25.83
CA LYS A 505 -12.57 1.14 25.23
C LYS A 505 -12.15 2.57 24.92
N HIS A 506 -12.41 3.02 23.69
CA HIS A 506 -12.00 4.36 23.28
C HIS A 506 -12.70 5.42 24.13
N GLY A 507 -11.92 6.36 24.68
CA GLY A 507 -12.42 7.43 25.55
C GLY A 507 -12.55 7.07 27.04
N VAL A 508 -12.37 5.80 27.43
CA VAL A 508 -12.44 5.36 28.83
C VAL A 508 -11.02 5.17 29.38
N ASP A 509 -10.68 5.93 30.41
CA ASP A 509 -9.39 5.84 31.10
C ASP A 509 -9.54 5.09 32.43
N VAL A 510 -9.10 3.84 32.46
CA VAL A 510 -9.24 2.96 33.63
C VAL A 510 -8.21 3.30 34.72
N SER A 511 -7.13 4.00 34.38
CA SER A 511 -6.18 4.49 35.39
C SER A 511 -6.84 5.49 36.36
N LYS A 512 -7.86 6.20 35.89
CA LYS A 512 -8.64 7.19 36.66
C LYS A 512 -9.86 6.58 37.37
N ARG A 513 -9.98 5.26 37.45
CA ARG A 513 -11.14 4.60 38.07
C ARG A 513 -11.32 4.97 39.56
N ASN A 514 -10.26 5.41 40.23
CA ASN A 514 -10.31 5.94 41.59
C ASN A 514 -10.83 7.39 41.67
N GLU A 515 -11.08 8.04 40.53
CA GLU A 515 -11.67 9.38 40.38
C GLU A 515 -13.07 9.27 39.73
N PRO A 516 -14.09 8.84 40.48
CA PRO A 516 -15.42 8.56 39.93
C PRO A 516 -16.10 9.77 39.25
N TRP A 517 -15.67 11.01 39.57
CA TRP A 517 -16.12 12.25 38.92
C TRP A 517 -15.57 12.46 37.50
N ASN A 518 -14.49 11.77 37.12
CA ASN A 518 -13.87 11.83 35.79
C ASN A 518 -14.25 10.64 34.89
N THR A 519 -14.96 9.65 35.43
CA THR A 519 -15.34 8.43 34.71
C THR A 519 -16.67 8.63 34.00
N GLN A 520 -16.71 8.50 32.67
CA GLN A 520 -17.97 8.48 31.91
C GLN A 520 -18.66 7.12 32.10
N TRP A 521 -19.52 7.04 33.11
CA TRP A 521 -20.25 5.82 33.49
C TRP A 521 -21.19 5.28 32.39
N ASP A 522 -21.59 6.13 31.44
CA ASP A 522 -22.50 5.77 30.35
C ASP A 522 -21.84 4.91 29.23
N VAL A 523 -20.52 4.69 29.30
CA VAL A 523 -19.72 4.01 28.24
C VAL A 523 -19.07 2.70 28.75
N LEU A 524 -19.11 2.46 30.06
CA LEU A 524 -18.65 1.23 30.71
C LEU A 524 -19.55 0.04 30.38
#